data_AF-A0A1W9RPF1-F1
#
_entry.id   AF-A0A1W9RPF1-F1
#
_cell.length_a   1.000
_cell.length_b   1.000
_cell.length_c   1.000
_cell.angle_alpha   90.00
_cell.angle_beta   90.00
_cell.angle_gamma   90.00
#
_symmetry.space_group_name_H-M   'P 1'
#
loop_
_entity.id
_entity.type
_entity.pdbx_description
1 polymer ?
#
loop_
_entity_poly.entity_id
_entity_poly.type
_entity_poly.pdbx_seq_one_letter_code
_entity_poly.pdbx_strand_id
1 'polypeptide(L)'
;MRKNKLTENDLLDLQFAKQLLENPGLAARLTDALAKPIERGFRLLPNNWVRIVNIATKNSLEKGLHFAVASLGKPRLASEFFHKIAVGTSGALGGAFGISGLTVELPVSTVIMLRSIADIARSEGEDLNQIESKLSCLEVFALGGKSTQDDAAETGYYAVRLTLSKLVTDAASFIAQTGTAQESAPALVRLISAIASRFGTVVSEKVAAMAIPLVGAVGGATVNTLFIDHFQKMARGHFIVRRLERIYGAEAVQKAYEELE
;
A
#
# COMPACT_ATOMS: atom_id res chain seq x y z
N MET A 1 -33.74 -11.25 13.45
CA MET A 1 -32.34 -10.96 13.06
C MET A 1 -31.86 -9.76 13.85
N ARG A 2 -30.93 -9.92 14.80
CA ARG A 2 -30.41 -8.79 15.58
C ARG A 2 -29.62 -7.89 14.65
N LYS A 3 -30.09 -6.66 14.44
CA LYS A 3 -29.28 -5.57 13.88
C LYS A 3 -28.14 -5.31 14.86
N ASN A 4 -26.97 -5.90 14.63
CA ASN A 4 -25.78 -5.54 15.39
C ASN A 4 -25.37 -4.14 14.94
N LYS A 5 -25.90 -3.12 15.62
CA LYS A 5 -25.44 -1.74 15.49
C LYS A 5 -24.00 -1.69 16.02
N LEU A 6 -23.12 -0.99 15.31
CA LEU A 6 -21.74 -0.77 15.77
C LEU A 6 -21.76 -0.15 17.18
N THR A 7 -20.86 -0.60 18.05
CA THR A 7 -20.70 0.01 19.37
C THR A 7 -20.02 1.38 19.25
N GLU A 8 -20.05 2.18 20.31
CA GLU A 8 -19.36 3.48 20.31
C GLU A 8 -17.85 3.33 20.06
N ASN A 9 -17.21 2.32 20.66
CA ASN A 9 -15.80 2.03 20.42
C ASN A 9 -15.53 1.63 18.97
N ASP A 10 -16.42 0.84 18.36
CA ASP A 10 -16.28 0.46 16.94
C ASP A 10 -16.46 1.65 16.00
N LEU A 11 -17.33 2.61 16.35
CA LEU A 11 -17.49 3.86 15.60
C LEU A 11 -16.25 4.75 15.74
N LEU A 12 -15.63 4.82 16.92
CA LEU A 12 -14.36 5.53 17.11
C LEU A 12 -13.23 4.91 16.30
N ASP A 13 -13.13 3.58 16.29
CA ASP A 13 -12.16 2.86 15.47
C ASP A 13 -12.42 3.08 13.97
N LEU A 14 -13.70 3.08 13.54
CA LEU A 14 -14.07 3.35 12.16
C LEU A 14 -13.75 4.80 11.74
N GLN A 15 -13.98 5.76 12.64
CA GLN A 15 -13.61 7.16 12.41
C GLN A 15 -12.10 7.33 12.31
N PHE A 16 -11.34 6.67 13.20
CA PHE A 16 -9.88 6.66 13.11
C PHE A 16 -9.42 6.03 11.79
N ALA A 17 -10.03 4.93 11.36
CA ALA A 17 -9.74 4.30 10.08
C ALA A 17 -10.03 5.25 8.90
N LYS A 18 -11.19 5.93 8.90
CA LYS A 18 -11.55 6.92 7.88
C LYS A 18 -10.53 8.05 7.81
N GLN A 19 -10.14 8.58 8.96
CA GLN A 19 -9.06 9.58 9.03
C GLN A 19 -7.78 9.03 8.40
N LEU A 20 -7.32 7.83 8.73
CA LEU A 20 -6.08 7.29 8.14
C LEU A 20 -6.19 7.09 6.62
N LEU A 21 -7.36 6.71 6.12
CA LEU A 21 -7.60 6.34 4.72
C LEU A 21 -7.87 7.52 3.79
N GLU A 22 -8.42 8.62 4.31
CA GLU A 22 -8.86 9.78 3.52
C GLU A 22 -7.98 11.03 3.70
N ASN A 23 -7.11 11.05 4.71
CA ASN A 23 -6.19 12.15 4.99
C ASN A 23 -5.10 12.36 3.90
N PRO A 24 -4.32 13.46 3.97
CA PRO A 24 -3.47 13.90 2.87
C PRO A 24 -2.52 12.79 2.38
N GLY A 25 -2.51 12.61 1.06
CA GLY A 25 -1.64 11.64 0.40
C GLY A 25 -0.16 11.95 0.61
N LEU A 26 0.71 11.00 0.22
CA LEU A 26 2.15 11.09 0.44
C LEU A 26 2.77 12.40 -0.07
N ALA A 27 2.36 12.90 -1.25
CA ALA A 27 2.81 14.19 -1.78
C ALA A 27 2.65 15.37 -0.81
N ALA A 28 1.52 15.47 -0.12
CA ALA A 28 1.28 16.55 0.83
C ALA A 28 2.26 16.46 2.01
N ARG A 29 2.42 15.25 2.55
CA ARG A 29 3.33 14.98 3.67
C ARG A 29 4.79 15.22 3.33
N LEU A 30 5.20 14.86 2.11
CA LEU A 30 6.53 15.15 1.61
C LEU A 30 6.73 16.66 1.43
N THR A 31 5.71 17.39 0.99
CA THR A 31 5.76 18.87 0.83
C THR A 31 5.92 19.56 2.19
N ASP A 32 5.15 19.13 3.20
CA ASP A 32 5.25 19.64 4.57
C ASP A 32 6.63 19.40 5.17
N ALA A 33 7.21 18.21 4.95
CA ALA A 33 8.51 17.83 5.50
C ALA A 33 9.70 18.51 4.79
N LEU A 34 9.60 18.79 3.49
CA LEU A 34 10.70 19.31 2.66
C LEU A 34 10.60 20.82 2.37
N ALA A 35 9.57 21.49 2.89
CA ALA A 35 9.34 22.94 2.81
C ALA A 35 9.31 23.55 1.39
N LYS A 36 9.20 22.73 0.34
CA LYS A 36 9.14 23.15 -1.07
C LYS A 36 8.09 22.33 -1.83
N PRO A 37 7.33 22.95 -2.75
CA PRO A 37 6.31 22.25 -3.53
C PRO A 37 6.95 21.23 -4.48
N ILE A 38 6.61 19.95 -4.30
CA ILE A 38 7.08 18.83 -5.12
C ILE A 38 6.56 18.92 -6.56
N GLU A 39 5.51 19.71 -6.79
CA GLU A 39 4.91 19.94 -8.12
C GLU A 39 5.92 20.38 -9.20
N ARG A 40 7.01 21.06 -8.81
CA ARG A 40 8.08 21.44 -9.76
C ARG A 40 8.91 20.26 -10.25
N GLY A 41 9.05 19.21 -9.42
CA GLY A 41 9.77 17.97 -9.81
C GLY A 41 8.95 17.10 -10.76
N PHE A 42 7.63 17.05 -10.59
CA PHE A 42 6.72 16.26 -11.42
C PHE A 42 6.68 16.71 -12.89
N ARG A 43 6.70 18.03 -13.15
CA ARG A 43 6.59 18.58 -14.52
C ARG A 43 7.87 18.41 -15.36
N LEU A 44 8.92 17.82 -14.79
CA LEU A 44 10.23 17.68 -15.44
C LEU A 44 10.74 16.24 -15.46
N LEU A 45 9.95 15.25 -15.03
CA LEU A 45 10.37 13.85 -15.10
C LEU A 45 10.55 13.45 -16.58
N PRO A 46 11.78 13.12 -17.04
CA PRO A 46 12.00 12.67 -18.41
C PRO A 46 11.17 11.42 -18.70
N ASN A 47 10.73 11.22 -19.94
CA ASN A 47 9.97 10.01 -20.35
C ASN A 47 10.66 8.69 -19.95
N ASN A 48 12.00 8.72 -19.89
CA ASN A 48 12.87 7.63 -19.49
C ASN A 48 12.60 7.22 -18.03
N TRP A 49 12.32 8.19 -17.16
CA TRP A 49 12.08 7.99 -15.72
C TRP A 49 10.71 7.36 -15.49
N VAL A 50 9.67 7.84 -16.19
CA VAL A 50 8.33 7.23 -16.17
C VAL A 50 8.40 5.73 -16.50
N ARG A 51 9.18 5.36 -17.52
CA ARG A 51 9.42 3.95 -17.86
C ARG A 51 10.08 3.17 -16.73
N ILE A 52 11.13 3.73 -16.11
CA ILE A 52 11.84 3.08 -14.99
C ILE A 52 10.90 2.89 -13.80
N VAL A 53 10.09 3.90 -13.46
CA VAL A 53 9.09 3.82 -12.39
C VAL A 53 8.09 2.71 -12.69
N ASN A 54 7.55 2.64 -13.90
CA ASN A 54 6.59 1.60 -14.27
C ASN A 54 7.19 0.18 -14.16
N ILE A 55 8.42 -0.01 -14.65
CA ILE A 55 9.13 -1.29 -14.56
C ILE A 55 9.39 -1.65 -13.10
N ALA A 56 9.95 -0.72 -12.31
CA ALA A 56 10.24 -0.95 -10.90
C ALA A 56 8.96 -1.26 -10.12
N THR A 57 7.87 -0.52 -10.35
CA THR A 57 6.56 -0.71 -9.71
C THR A 57 6.02 -2.11 -9.99
N LYS A 58 5.98 -2.51 -11.27
CA LYS A 58 5.50 -3.84 -11.67
C LYS A 58 6.33 -4.95 -11.04
N ASN A 59 7.66 -4.90 -11.18
CA ASN A 59 8.57 -5.90 -10.60
C ASN A 59 8.44 -5.99 -9.08
N SER A 60 8.18 -4.86 -8.41
CA SER A 60 8.00 -4.82 -6.96
C SER A 60 6.72 -5.52 -6.52
N LEU A 61 5.62 -5.33 -7.26
CA LEU A 61 4.33 -5.96 -6.98
C LEU A 61 4.36 -7.46 -7.28
N GLU A 62 4.99 -7.86 -8.38
CA GLU A 62 5.32 -9.25 -8.72
C GLU A 62 6.11 -9.93 -7.58
N LYS A 63 7.22 -9.32 -7.16
CA LYS A 63 8.01 -9.81 -6.03
C LYS A 63 7.22 -9.85 -4.72
N GLY A 64 6.39 -8.85 -4.49
CA GLY A 64 5.48 -8.76 -3.35
C GLY A 64 4.46 -9.89 -3.35
N LEU A 65 3.86 -10.21 -4.49
CA LEU A 65 2.88 -11.29 -4.64
C LEU A 65 3.51 -12.65 -4.30
N HIS A 66 4.65 -12.94 -4.90
CA HIS A 66 5.39 -14.16 -4.59
C HIS A 66 5.75 -14.25 -3.10
N PHE A 67 6.25 -13.15 -2.52
CA PHE A 67 6.57 -13.09 -1.10
C PHE A 67 5.33 -13.30 -0.22
N ALA A 68 4.21 -12.67 -0.56
CA ALA A 68 2.96 -12.77 0.18
C ALA A 68 2.50 -14.21 0.29
N VAL A 69 2.31 -14.85 -0.86
CA VAL A 69 1.82 -16.21 -0.97
C VAL A 69 2.75 -17.19 -0.24
N ALA A 70 4.07 -17.03 -0.44
CA ALA A 70 5.06 -17.98 0.07
C ALA A 70 5.41 -17.84 1.56
N SER A 71 5.21 -16.67 2.18
CA SER A 71 5.83 -16.37 3.49
C SER A 71 4.93 -15.76 4.57
N LEU A 72 3.85 -15.05 4.23
CA LEU A 72 3.09 -14.28 5.22
C LEU A 72 2.28 -15.12 6.21
N GLY A 73 2.00 -16.40 5.92
CA GLY A 73 1.32 -17.31 6.86
C GLY A 73 2.25 -18.04 7.82
N LYS A 74 3.57 -17.93 7.66
CA LYS A 74 4.53 -18.73 8.45
C LYS A 74 4.79 -18.07 9.82
N PRO A 75 4.75 -18.83 10.94
CA PRO A 75 5.06 -18.30 12.26
C PRO A 75 6.55 -17.91 12.33
N ARG A 76 6.85 -16.71 12.86
CA ARG A 76 8.23 -16.29 13.16
C ARG A 76 8.24 -15.25 14.28
N LEU A 77 9.27 -15.33 15.14
CA LEU A 77 9.59 -14.35 16.19
C LEU A 77 9.71 -12.94 15.58
N ALA A 78 8.92 -12.01 16.08
CA ALA A 78 8.98 -10.61 15.70
C ALA A 78 10.34 -10.01 16.09
N SER A 79 11.04 -9.41 15.13
CA SER A 79 12.19 -8.54 15.40
C SER A 79 11.90 -7.20 14.76
N GLU A 80 11.14 -6.37 15.48
CA GLU A 80 10.81 -4.99 15.07
C GLU A 80 12.09 -4.16 14.82
N PHE A 81 13.19 -4.52 15.48
CA PHE A 81 14.48 -3.85 15.37
C PHE A 81 15.22 -4.15 14.06
N PHE A 82 15.16 -5.40 13.56
CA PHE A 82 15.80 -5.75 12.29
C PHE A 82 15.10 -5.13 11.08
N HIS A 83 13.78 -4.92 11.11
CA HIS A 83 13.06 -4.30 10.00
C HIS A 83 13.36 -2.80 9.87
N LYS A 84 13.51 -2.07 10.99
CA LYS A 84 13.91 -0.65 10.95
C LYS A 84 15.37 -0.48 10.51
N ILE A 85 16.28 -1.36 10.95
CA ILE A 85 17.68 -1.34 10.51
C ILE A 85 17.82 -1.75 9.04
N ALA A 86 17.10 -2.77 8.58
CA ALA A 86 17.15 -3.22 7.18
C ALA A 86 16.62 -2.17 6.20
N VAL A 87 15.56 -1.42 6.55
CA VAL A 87 15.07 -0.29 5.73
C VAL A 87 16.03 0.90 5.79
N GLY A 88 16.58 1.19 6.98
CA GLY A 88 17.57 2.26 7.16
C GLY A 88 18.88 2.01 6.40
N THR A 89 19.31 0.75 6.26
CA THR A 89 20.51 0.38 5.48
C THR A 89 20.23 0.19 3.98
N SER A 90 19.03 -0.27 3.56
CA SER A 90 18.68 -0.31 2.13
C SER A 90 18.48 1.10 1.53
N GLY A 91 18.07 2.07 2.34
CA GLY A 91 17.97 3.48 1.94
C GLY A 91 19.31 4.13 1.58
N ALA A 92 20.44 3.64 2.12
CA ALA A 92 21.77 4.17 1.85
C ALA A 92 22.32 3.75 0.47
N LEU A 93 21.91 2.58 -0.05
CA LEU A 93 22.36 2.11 -1.36
C LEU A 93 21.55 2.76 -2.51
N GLY A 94 20.27 3.08 -2.31
CA GLY A 94 19.45 3.75 -3.35
C GLY A 94 19.81 5.22 -3.58
N GLY A 95 20.17 5.95 -2.53
CA GLY A 95 20.49 7.39 -2.62
C GLY A 95 21.74 7.73 -3.44
N ALA A 96 22.68 6.79 -3.61
CA ALA A 96 23.91 7.00 -4.38
C ALA A 96 23.76 6.70 -5.89
N PHE A 97 22.81 5.84 -6.28
CA PHE A 97 22.58 5.48 -7.68
C PHE A 97 21.43 6.27 -8.34
N GLY A 98 20.66 7.07 -7.58
CA GLY A 98 19.54 7.83 -8.13
C GLY A 98 18.45 6.91 -8.70
N ILE A 99 17.79 7.32 -9.78
CA ILE A 99 16.64 6.57 -10.33
C ILE A 99 16.99 5.17 -10.87
N SER A 100 18.24 4.92 -11.27
CA SER A 100 18.65 3.59 -11.72
C SER A 100 18.68 2.57 -10.57
N GLY A 101 18.85 3.03 -9.34
CA GLY A 101 18.75 2.21 -8.13
C GLY A 101 17.32 1.79 -7.79
N LEU A 102 16.30 2.46 -8.34
CA LEU A 102 14.89 2.20 -8.04
C LEU A 102 14.45 0.78 -8.39
N THR A 103 15.03 0.18 -9.44
CA THR A 103 14.69 -1.19 -9.89
C THR A 103 15.11 -2.26 -8.90
N VAL A 104 16.01 -1.96 -7.97
CA VAL A 104 16.45 -2.85 -6.89
C VAL A 104 15.88 -2.40 -5.55
N GLU A 105 15.94 -1.10 -5.27
CA GLU A 105 15.47 -0.52 -4.00
C GLU A 105 13.96 -0.73 -3.82
N LEU A 106 13.17 -0.51 -4.87
CA LEU A 106 11.72 -0.55 -4.74
C LEU A 106 11.23 -1.98 -4.44
N PRO A 107 11.63 -3.05 -5.16
CA PRO A 107 11.20 -4.41 -4.81
C PRO A 107 11.57 -4.84 -3.39
N VAL A 108 12.77 -4.44 -2.93
CA VAL A 108 13.22 -4.72 -1.56
C VAL A 108 12.34 -3.98 -0.54
N SER A 109 12.13 -2.67 -0.75
CA SER A 109 11.28 -1.87 0.12
C SER A 109 9.83 -2.39 0.14
N THR A 110 9.30 -2.81 -1.00
CA THR A 110 7.95 -3.38 -1.13
C THR A 110 7.80 -4.67 -0.32
N VAL A 111 8.77 -5.58 -0.36
CA VAL A 111 8.72 -6.79 0.46
C VAL A 111 8.76 -6.46 1.97
N ILE A 112 9.60 -5.50 2.38
CA ILE A 112 9.67 -5.10 3.79
C ILE A 112 8.38 -4.43 4.24
N MET A 113 7.83 -3.51 3.44
CA MET A 113 6.55 -2.87 3.70
C MET A 113 5.43 -3.90 3.78
N LEU A 114 5.38 -4.85 2.85
CA LEU A 114 4.37 -5.90 2.82
C LEU A 114 4.42 -6.78 4.07
N ARG A 115 5.62 -7.02 4.62
CA ARG A 115 5.77 -7.68 5.92
C ARG A 115 5.23 -6.81 7.07
N SER A 116 5.51 -5.51 7.07
CA SER A 116 4.93 -4.60 8.06
C SER A 116 3.40 -4.51 7.97
N ILE A 117 2.85 -4.50 6.76
CA ILE A 117 1.41 -4.49 6.49
C ILE A 117 0.78 -5.76 7.03
N ALA A 118 1.42 -6.92 6.80
CA ALA A 118 0.99 -8.20 7.35
C ALA A 118 0.98 -8.24 8.88
N ASP A 119 1.99 -7.64 9.54
CA ASP A 119 2.00 -7.56 11.00
C ASP A 119 0.87 -6.68 11.54
N ILE A 120 0.54 -5.58 10.84
CA ILE A 120 -0.65 -4.76 11.14
C ILE A 120 -1.93 -5.57 10.94
N ALA A 121 -2.07 -6.28 9.81
CA ALA A 121 -3.21 -7.14 9.52
C ALA A 121 -3.47 -8.15 10.64
N ARG A 122 -2.41 -8.85 11.09
CA ARG A 122 -2.49 -9.79 12.23
C ARG A 122 -2.94 -9.11 13.52
N SER A 123 -2.42 -7.92 13.80
CA SER A 123 -2.83 -7.16 15.00
C SER A 123 -4.31 -6.75 14.98
N GLU A 124 -4.91 -6.66 13.79
CA GLU A 124 -6.35 -6.45 13.57
C GLU A 124 -7.15 -7.77 13.42
N GLY A 125 -6.51 -8.91 13.67
CA GLY A 125 -7.14 -10.24 13.67
C GLY A 125 -7.31 -10.87 12.29
N GLU A 126 -6.55 -10.47 11.27
CA GLU A 126 -6.51 -11.19 9.99
C GLU A 126 -5.78 -12.54 10.10
N ASP A 127 -6.35 -13.57 9.47
CA ASP A 127 -5.73 -14.88 9.34
C ASP A 127 -4.88 -14.94 8.06
N LEU A 128 -3.56 -14.71 8.20
CA LEU A 128 -2.62 -14.76 7.07
C LEU A 128 -2.32 -16.18 6.55
N ASN A 129 -3.02 -17.21 7.03
CA ASN A 129 -3.03 -18.51 6.35
C ASN A 129 -3.91 -18.49 5.09
N GLN A 130 -4.93 -17.61 5.06
CA GLN A 130 -5.82 -17.44 3.92
C GLN A 130 -5.13 -16.66 2.79
N ILE A 131 -5.37 -17.06 1.53
CA ILE A 131 -4.78 -16.39 0.37
C ILE A 131 -5.37 -14.99 0.22
N GLU A 132 -6.66 -14.85 0.43
CA GLU A 132 -7.40 -13.60 0.40
C GLU A 132 -6.78 -12.56 1.34
N SER A 133 -6.47 -12.94 2.59
CA SER A 133 -5.82 -12.05 3.56
C SER A 133 -4.40 -11.66 3.14
N LYS A 134 -3.65 -12.58 2.52
CA LYS A 134 -2.33 -12.27 1.94
C LYS A 134 -2.43 -11.28 0.77
N LEU A 135 -3.42 -11.45 -0.10
CA LEU A 135 -3.66 -10.57 -1.23
C LEU A 135 -4.21 -9.19 -0.80
N SER A 136 -5.03 -9.13 0.26
CA SER A 136 -5.42 -7.85 0.86
C SER A 136 -4.23 -7.08 1.47
N CYS A 137 -3.14 -7.76 1.86
CA CYS A 137 -1.91 -7.05 2.22
C CYS A 137 -1.26 -6.36 1.00
N LEU A 138 -1.36 -6.94 -0.21
CA LEU A 138 -0.93 -6.27 -1.44
C LEU A 138 -1.87 -5.13 -1.85
N GLU A 139 -3.17 -5.32 -1.64
CA GLU A 139 -4.22 -4.33 -1.94
C GLU A 139 -3.93 -2.96 -1.32
N VAL A 140 -3.32 -2.93 -0.12
CA VAL A 140 -2.91 -1.71 0.58
C VAL A 140 -2.04 -0.78 -0.28
N PHE A 141 -1.22 -1.31 -1.19
CA PHE A 141 -0.39 -0.49 -2.08
C PHE A 141 -1.22 0.35 -3.07
N ALA A 142 -2.43 -0.12 -3.41
CA ALA A 142 -3.34 0.62 -4.26
C ALA A 142 -4.16 1.66 -3.49
N LEU A 143 -4.47 1.38 -2.23
CA LEU A 143 -5.23 2.29 -1.37
C LEU A 143 -4.43 3.57 -1.10
N GLY A 144 -3.10 3.48 -1.00
CA GLY A 144 -2.24 4.63 -0.74
C GLY A 144 -2.09 5.65 -1.88
N GLY A 145 -2.63 5.40 -3.08
CA GLY A 145 -2.49 6.30 -4.23
C GLY A 145 -3.79 7.02 -4.61
N LYS A 146 -3.70 8.33 -4.83
CA LYS A 146 -4.76 9.09 -5.53
C LYS A 146 -4.52 8.94 -7.05
N SER A 147 -5.53 8.49 -7.79
CA SER A 147 -5.46 8.49 -9.26
C SER A 147 -5.56 9.93 -9.76
N THR A 148 -4.71 10.33 -10.69
CA THR A 148 -4.75 11.66 -11.34
C THR A 148 -5.62 11.67 -12.60
N GLN A 149 -6.35 10.58 -12.89
CA GLN A 149 -7.04 10.40 -14.19
C GLN A 149 -8.54 10.12 -14.13
N ASP A 150 -9.20 10.10 -12.97
CA ASP A 150 -10.66 9.96 -12.92
C ASP A 150 -11.31 11.07 -12.12
N ASP A 151 -12.50 11.46 -12.60
CA ASP A 151 -13.35 12.52 -12.11
C ASP A 151 -13.40 12.59 -10.57
N ALA A 152 -13.44 13.83 -10.06
CA ALA A 152 -13.47 14.16 -8.64
C ALA A 152 -14.61 13.51 -7.82
N ALA A 153 -15.47 12.71 -8.45
CA ALA A 153 -16.57 11.96 -7.85
C ALA A 153 -16.18 10.53 -7.37
N GLU A 154 -15.07 9.94 -7.82
CA GLU A 154 -14.73 8.51 -7.62
C GLU A 154 -13.45 8.28 -6.77
N THR A 155 -13.14 9.19 -5.84
CA THR A 155 -11.82 9.23 -5.16
C THR A 155 -11.77 8.64 -3.74
N GLY A 156 -12.91 8.18 -3.20
CA GLY A 156 -13.00 7.65 -1.84
C GLY A 156 -12.41 6.25 -1.66
N TYR A 157 -11.99 5.93 -0.43
CA TYR A 157 -11.46 4.61 -0.06
C TYR A 157 -12.37 3.45 -0.50
N TYR A 158 -13.68 3.56 -0.26
CA TYR A 158 -14.64 2.50 -0.59
C TYR A 158 -14.78 2.26 -2.10
N ALA A 159 -14.67 3.30 -2.95
CA ALA A 159 -14.73 3.13 -4.40
C ALA A 159 -13.58 2.24 -4.89
N VAL A 160 -12.34 2.56 -4.49
CA VAL A 160 -11.14 1.79 -4.82
C VAL A 160 -11.22 0.36 -4.30
N ARG A 161 -11.65 0.23 -3.04
CA ARG A 161 -11.72 -1.05 -2.36
C ARG A 161 -12.73 -1.99 -2.99
N LEU A 162 -13.89 -1.50 -3.42
CA LEU A 162 -14.90 -2.34 -4.07
C LEU A 162 -14.36 -2.92 -5.38
N THR A 163 -13.67 -2.11 -6.20
CA THR A 163 -13.02 -2.59 -7.43
C THR A 163 -11.95 -3.64 -7.13
N LEU A 164 -11.10 -3.41 -6.13
CA LEU A 164 -10.00 -4.32 -5.81
C LEU A 164 -10.46 -5.60 -5.12
N SER A 165 -11.48 -5.55 -4.26
CA SER A 165 -11.97 -6.71 -3.51
C SER A 165 -12.39 -7.85 -4.45
N LYS A 166 -13.00 -7.51 -5.59
CA LYS A 166 -13.34 -8.49 -6.63
C LYS A 166 -12.09 -9.12 -7.26
N LEU A 167 -11.11 -8.30 -7.65
CA LEU A 167 -9.85 -8.78 -8.23
C LEU A 167 -9.06 -9.67 -7.26
N VAL A 168 -9.07 -9.32 -5.96
CA VAL A 168 -8.48 -10.14 -4.90
C VAL A 168 -9.19 -11.48 -4.79
N THR A 169 -10.53 -11.49 -4.79
CA THR A 169 -11.33 -12.72 -4.71
C THR A 169 -11.09 -13.64 -5.92
N ASP A 170 -11.07 -13.07 -7.12
CA ASP A 170 -10.81 -13.81 -8.36
C ASP A 170 -9.39 -14.41 -8.36
N ALA A 171 -8.39 -13.62 -7.94
CA ALA A 171 -7.01 -14.05 -7.83
C ALA A 171 -6.82 -15.15 -6.76
N ALA A 172 -7.47 -15.01 -5.60
CA ALA A 172 -7.39 -16.01 -4.54
C ALA A 172 -8.02 -17.33 -4.96
N SER A 173 -9.20 -17.27 -5.61
CA SER A 173 -9.87 -18.43 -6.19
C SER A 173 -9.00 -19.15 -7.21
N PHE A 174 -8.32 -18.39 -8.08
CA PHE A 174 -7.37 -18.95 -9.04
C PHE A 174 -6.19 -19.69 -8.37
N ILE A 175 -5.58 -19.08 -7.35
CA ILE A 175 -4.47 -19.71 -6.61
C ILE A 175 -4.95 -20.96 -5.87
N ALA A 176 -6.14 -20.91 -5.25
CA ALA A 176 -6.72 -22.06 -4.56
C ALA A 176 -6.98 -23.25 -5.50
N GLN A 177 -7.41 -22.99 -6.74
CA GLN A 177 -7.68 -24.03 -7.74
C GLN A 177 -6.40 -24.61 -8.36
N THR A 178 -5.38 -23.78 -8.61
CA THR A 178 -4.18 -24.19 -9.34
C THR A 178 -2.99 -24.52 -8.45
N GLY A 179 -3.01 -24.10 -7.19
CA GLY A 179 -1.89 -24.21 -6.26
C GLY A 179 -0.71 -23.30 -6.58
N THR A 180 -0.81 -22.43 -7.60
CA THR A 180 0.29 -21.58 -8.06
C THR A 180 -0.10 -20.11 -8.11
N ALA A 181 0.83 -19.24 -7.72
CA ALA A 181 0.70 -17.80 -7.86
C ALA A 181 1.47 -17.32 -9.10
N GLN A 182 1.17 -17.93 -10.26
CA GLN A 182 1.89 -17.64 -11.49
C GLN A 182 1.49 -16.26 -12.03
N GLU A 183 2.46 -15.35 -12.12
CA GLU A 183 2.23 -13.93 -12.43
C GLU A 183 1.62 -13.69 -13.82
N SER A 184 1.77 -14.65 -14.75
CA SER A 184 1.16 -14.63 -16.08
C SER A 184 -0.33 -14.99 -16.08
N ALA A 185 -0.90 -15.42 -14.96
CA ALA A 185 -2.31 -15.77 -14.88
C ALA A 185 -3.22 -14.54 -15.05
N PRO A 186 -4.25 -14.57 -15.91
CA PRO A 186 -5.07 -13.40 -16.20
C PRO A 186 -5.72 -12.72 -14.98
N ALA A 187 -6.05 -13.47 -13.93
CA ALA A 187 -6.59 -12.90 -12.68
C ALA A 187 -5.50 -12.12 -11.91
N LEU A 188 -4.30 -12.68 -11.80
CA LEU A 188 -3.17 -12.05 -11.12
C LEU A 188 -2.63 -10.85 -11.91
N VAL A 189 -2.55 -10.95 -13.24
CA VAL A 189 -2.18 -9.82 -14.10
C VAL A 189 -3.14 -8.65 -13.91
N ARG A 190 -4.45 -8.90 -13.85
CA ARG A 190 -5.46 -7.85 -13.63
C ARG A 190 -5.33 -7.21 -12.25
N LEU A 191 -5.15 -8.03 -11.20
CA LEU A 191 -4.93 -7.54 -9.85
C LEU A 191 -3.65 -6.67 -9.77
N ILE A 192 -2.52 -7.18 -10.26
CA ILE A 192 -1.24 -6.44 -10.25
C ILE A 192 -1.37 -5.14 -11.04
N SER A 193 -2.02 -5.15 -12.21
CA SER A 193 -2.19 -3.95 -13.03
C SER A 193 -3.04 -2.88 -12.33
N ALA A 194 -4.13 -3.30 -11.67
CA ALA A 194 -4.99 -2.40 -10.90
C ALA A 194 -4.26 -1.81 -9.69
N ILE A 195 -3.38 -2.58 -9.03
CA ILE A 195 -2.54 -2.06 -7.94
C ILE A 195 -1.44 -1.14 -8.48
N ALA A 196 -0.81 -1.52 -9.60
CA ALA A 196 0.30 -0.78 -10.20
C ALA A 196 -0.09 0.63 -10.65
N SER A 197 -1.32 0.82 -11.16
CA SER A 197 -1.79 2.14 -11.60
C SER A 197 -1.81 3.16 -10.47
N ARG A 198 -2.11 2.73 -9.23
CA ARG A 198 -2.15 3.60 -8.05
C ARG A 198 -0.83 3.63 -7.29
N PHE A 199 -0.20 2.47 -7.11
CA PHE A 199 1.11 2.39 -6.46
C PHE A 199 2.17 3.18 -7.25
N GLY A 200 2.13 3.11 -8.59
CA GLY A 200 3.02 3.86 -9.47
C GLY A 200 2.93 5.38 -9.29
N THR A 201 1.76 5.93 -8.96
CA THR A 201 1.62 7.35 -8.61
C THR A 201 2.40 7.69 -7.35
N VAL A 202 2.23 6.90 -6.28
CA VAL A 202 2.92 7.10 -5.00
C VAL A 202 4.44 6.92 -5.16
N VAL A 203 4.87 5.96 -5.97
CA VAL A 203 6.28 5.76 -6.32
C VAL A 203 6.82 6.96 -7.10
N SER A 204 6.03 7.52 -8.02
CA SER A 204 6.41 8.73 -8.75
C SER A 204 6.59 9.92 -7.82
N GLU A 205 5.75 10.07 -6.80
CA GLU A 205 5.90 11.09 -5.74
C GLU A 205 7.19 10.90 -4.95
N LYS A 206 7.52 9.65 -4.55
CA LYS A 206 8.78 9.30 -3.91
C LYS A 206 9.98 9.67 -4.79
N VAL A 207 9.94 9.35 -6.08
CA VAL A 207 11.01 9.65 -7.04
C VAL A 207 11.15 11.16 -7.26
N ALA A 208 10.05 11.89 -7.40
CA ALA A 208 10.05 13.33 -7.55
C ALA A 208 10.65 14.03 -6.33
N ALA A 209 10.36 13.56 -5.12
CA ALA A 209 10.98 14.08 -3.90
C ALA A 209 12.49 13.83 -3.88
N MET A 210 12.94 12.63 -4.27
CA MET A 210 14.36 12.29 -4.34
C MET A 210 15.13 13.02 -5.46
N ALA A 211 14.43 13.54 -6.47
CA ALA A 211 15.03 14.33 -7.55
C ALA A 211 15.44 15.75 -7.12
N ILE A 212 14.99 16.22 -5.95
CA ILE A 212 15.36 17.53 -5.43
C ILE A 212 16.87 17.54 -5.11
N PRO A 213 17.68 18.45 -5.68
CA PRO A 213 19.15 18.42 -5.55
C PRO A 213 19.72 18.47 -4.12
N LEU A 214 18.88 18.85 -3.14
CA LEU A 214 19.23 18.94 -1.73
C LEU A 214 18.95 17.64 -0.95
N VAL A 215 18.42 16.60 -1.61
CA VAL A 215 18.14 15.30 -0.98
C VAL A 215 19.40 14.44 -1.02
N GLY A 216 20.22 14.56 0.02
CA GLY A 216 21.31 13.62 0.30
C GLY A 216 20.82 12.35 1.02
N ALA A 217 21.75 11.57 1.59
CA ALA A 217 21.42 10.34 2.33
C ALA A 217 20.38 10.54 3.45
N VAL A 218 20.46 11.66 4.19
CA VAL A 218 19.49 12.03 5.23
C VAL A 218 18.10 12.27 4.63
N GLY A 219 18.01 13.03 3.53
CA GLY A 219 16.74 13.27 2.85
C GLY A 219 16.14 12.00 2.26
N GLY A 220 16.97 11.12 1.68
CA GLY A 220 16.53 9.81 1.19
C GLY A 220 15.96 8.92 2.30
N ALA A 221 16.59 8.93 3.49
CA ALA A 221 16.08 8.24 4.67
C ALA A 221 14.73 8.83 5.15
N THR A 222 14.58 10.15 5.14
CA THR A 222 13.31 10.82 5.47
C THR A 222 12.20 10.43 4.48
N VAL A 223 12.48 10.47 3.17
CA VAL A 223 11.50 10.07 2.13
C VAL A 223 11.07 8.62 2.33
N ASN A 224 12.01 7.70 2.55
CA ASN A 224 11.68 6.30 2.79
C ASN A 224 10.89 6.07 4.09
N THR A 225 11.18 6.84 5.13
CA THR A 225 10.43 6.79 6.40
C THR A 225 8.99 7.27 6.22
N LEU A 226 8.78 8.35 5.46
CA LEU A 226 7.44 8.84 5.14
C LEU A 226 6.68 7.86 4.23
N PHE A 227 7.38 7.21 3.30
CA PHE A 227 6.82 6.21 2.40
C PHE A 227 6.30 5.00 3.18
N ILE A 228 7.09 4.42 4.10
CA ILE A 228 6.63 3.29 4.92
C ILE A 228 5.51 3.70 5.89
N ASP A 229 5.62 4.87 6.55
CA ASP A 229 4.59 5.36 7.46
C ASP A 229 3.24 5.57 6.74
N HIS A 230 3.28 6.05 5.49
CA HIS A 230 2.10 6.16 4.64
C HIS A 230 1.40 4.82 4.47
N PHE A 231 2.09 3.78 4.01
CA PHE A 231 1.47 2.46 3.81
C PHE A 231 1.09 1.75 5.12
N GLN A 232 1.78 2.02 6.23
CA GLN A 232 1.38 1.52 7.55
C GLN A 232 0.05 2.14 8.00
N LYS A 233 -0.17 3.44 7.77
CA LYS A 233 -1.46 4.10 8.04
C LYS A 233 -2.59 3.55 7.17
N MET A 234 -2.33 3.37 5.88
CA MET A 234 -3.30 2.75 4.97
C MET A 234 -3.65 1.32 5.39
N ALA A 235 -2.65 0.52 5.78
CA ALA A 235 -2.87 -0.81 6.31
C ALA A 235 -3.74 -0.80 7.56
N ARG A 236 -3.41 0.06 8.53
CA ARG A 236 -4.14 0.15 9.80
C ARG A 236 -5.60 0.49 9.56
N GLY A 237 -5.88 1.53 8.78
CA GLY A 237 -7.26 1.90 8.44
C GLY A 237 -7.99 0.79 7.69
N HIS A 238 -7.36 0.20 6.67
CA HIS A 238 -7.98 -0.87 5.88
C HIS A 238 -8.32 -2.10 6.72
N PHE A 239 -7.41 -2.53 7.59
CA PHE A 239 -7.62 -3.72 8.40
C PHE A 239 -8.54 -3.49 9.60
N ILE A 240 -8.66 -2.26 10.13
CA ILE A 240 -9.75 -1.89 11.05
C ILE A 240 -11.10 -2.05 10.36
N VAL A 241 -11.27 -1.51 9.14
CA VAL A 241 -12.52 -1.66 8.38
C VAL A 241 -12.83 -3.14 8.16
N ARG A 242 -11.87 -3.93 7.68
CA ARG A 242 -12.08 -5.38 7.47
C ARG A 242 -12.42 -6.13 8.76
N ARG A 243 -11.81 -5.77 9.89
CA ARG A 243 -12.12 -6.34 11.21
C ARG A 243 -13.56 -6.06 11.60
N LEU A 244 -14.03 -4.82 11.44
CA LEU A 244 -15.41 -4.45 11.72
C LEU A 244 -16.39 -5.17 10.78
N GLU A 245 -16.04 -5.33 9.51
CA GLU A 245 -16.91 -6.03 8.56
C GLU A 245 -17.06 -7.52 8.84
N ARG A 246 -16.03 -8.18 9.38
CA ARG A 246 -16.15 -9.55 9.88
C ARG A 246 -17.16 -9.68 11.02
N ILE A 247 -17.38 -8.63 11.80
CA ILE A 247 -18.26 -8.62 12.97
C ILE A 247 -19.69 -8.18 12.58
N TYR A 248 -19.81 -7.13 11.76
CA TYR A 248 -21.06 -6.41 11.50
C TYR A 248 -21.58 -6.58 10.06
N GLY A 249 -20.76 -7.12 9.15
CA GLY A 249 -21.05 -7.20 7.72
C GLY A 249 -20.62 -5.96 6.95
N ALA A 250 -20.26 -6.15 5.68
CA ALA A 250 -19.73 -5.09 4.81
C ALA A 250 -20.68 -3.90 4.64
N GLU A 251 -21.96 -4.17 4.35
CA GLU A 251 -22.96 -3.12 4.11
C GLU A 251 -23.16 -2.21 5.34
N ALA A 252 -23.19 -2.78 6.54
CA ALA A 252 -23.41 -2.03 7.77
C ALA A 252 -22.23 -1.10 8.08
N VAL A 253 -21.00 -1.58 7.91
CA VAL A 253 -19.78 -0.81 8.15
C VAL A 253 -19.60 0.26 7.08
N GLN A 254 -19.85 -0.06 5.81
CA GLN A 254 -19.78 0.93 4.73
C GLN A 254 -20.75 2.07 4.97
N LYS A 255 -22.01 1.76 5.29
CA LYS A 255 -23.00 2.78 5.59
C LYS A 255 -22.57 3.66 6.77
N ALA A 256 -22.10 3.05 7.85
CA ALA A 256 -21.60 3.79 9.01
C ALA A 256 -20.40 4.68 8.64
N TYR A 257 -19.50 4.19 7.79
CA TYR A 257 -18.31 4.93 7.34
C TYR A 257 -18.69 6.17 6.51
N GLU A 258 -19.68 6.04 5.63
CA GLU A 258 -20.21 7.13 4.81
C GLU A 258 -20.95 8.19 5.65
N GLU A 259 -21.58 7.79 6.75
CA GLU A 259 -22.29 8.69 7.69
C GLU A 259 -21.36 9.44 8.67
N LEU A 260 -20.09 9.04 8.80
CA LEU A 260 -19.11 9.73 9.65
C LEU A 260 -18.67 11.06 8.99
N GLU A 261 -18.57 12.13 9.77
CA GLU A 261 -17.98 13.41 9.33
C GLU A 261 -16.45 13.37 9.25
#